data_AF-A0A7L4UR08-F1
#
_entry.id   AF-A0A7L4UR08-F1
#
_cell.length_a   1.000
_cell.length_b   1.000
_cell.length_c   1.000
_cell.angle_alpha   90.00
_cell.angle_beta   90.00
_cell.angle_gamma   90.00
#
_symmetry.space_group_name_H-M   'P 1'
#
loop_
_entity.id
_entity.type
_entity.pdbx_description
1 polymer ?
#
loop_
_entity_poly.entity_id
_entity_poly.type
_entity_poly.pdbx_seq_one_letter_code
_entity_poly.pdbx_strand_id
1 'polypeptide(L)'
;MNFQNIKYEVAKERKEKPKLKILIYWAILSFLGIILIKSYIRPQPPHLSETLDFLQETLPNFFAGAIFYVLGFIYFKGLFRSENSLIRRHLFAFLFSFLGLTLWEYIQFFLWDYPIDYFDNIMTAVGNIFTIFIIFLLRLK
;
A
#
# COMPACT_ATOMS: atom_id res chain seq x y z
N MET A 1 3.15 -11.68 33.59
CA MET A 1 4.07 -11.28 32.51
C MET A 1 5.44 -11.04 33.14
N ASN A 2 6.49 -11.77 32.73
CA ASN A 2 7.80 -11.75 33.39
C ASN A 2 8.64 -10.52 32.97
N PHE A 3 9.46 -9.96 33.86
CA PHE A 3 10.32 -8.79 33.59
C PHE A 3 11.29 -9.03 32.41
N GLN A 4 11.73 -10.27 32.22
CA GLN A 4 12.53 -10.66 31.06
C GLN A 4 11.75 -10.54 29.73
N ASN A 5 10.45 -10.84 29.72
CA ASN A 5 9.60 -10.69 28.53
C ASN A 5 9.41 -9.21 28.19
N ILE A 6 9.24 -8.34 29.20
CA ILE A 6 9.13 -6.89 29.00
C ILE A 6 10.42 -6.32 28.39
N LYS A 7 11.59 -6.71 28.90
CA LYS A 7 12.89 -6.30 28.33
C LYS A 7 13.06 -6.74 26.88
N TYR A 8 12.63 -7.96 26.55
CA TYR A 8 12.69 -8.50 25.20
C TYR A 8 11.78 -7.73 24.23
N GLU A 9 10.53 -7.47 24.62
CA GLU A 9 9.57 -6.70 23.79
C GLU A 9 10.06 -5.28 23.51
N VAL A 10 10.58 -4.59 24.52
CA VAL A 10 11.13 -3.23 24.36
C VAL A 10 12.35 -3.22 23.42
N ALA A 11 13.22 -4.22 23.52
CA ALA A 11 14.38 -4.35 22.62
C ALA A 11 13.96 -4.68 21.18
N LYS A 12 12.94 -5.52 21.00
CA LYS A 12 12.32 -5.84 19.70
C LYS A 12 11.72 -4.59 19.05
N GLU A 13 10.93 -3.83 19.81
CA GLU A 13 10.35 -2.57 19.34
C GLU A 13 11.43 -1.55 18.89
N ARG A 14 12.51 -1.39 19.67
CA ARG A 14 13.60 -0.48 19.29
C ARG A 14 14.24 -0.85 17.95
N LYS A 15 14.38 -2.15 17.66
CA LYS A 15 14.95 -2.63 16.38
C LYS A 15 13.97 -2.50 15.22
N GLU A 16 12.66 -2.60 15.47
CA GLU A 16 11.63 -2.54 14.41
C GLU A 16 11.21 -1.11 14.06
N LYS A 17 11.29 -0.16 15.01
CA LYS A 17 10.97 1.27 14.78
C LYS A 17 11.64 1.88 13.53
N PRO A 18 12.96 1.75 13.29
CA PRO A 18 13.58 2.33 12.10
C PRO A 18 13.06 1.69 10.80
N LYS A 19 12.76 0.39 10.81
CA LYS A 19 12.22 -0.33 9.66
C LYS A 19 10.78 0.10 9.33
N LEU A 20 9.96 0.33 10.35
CA LEU A 20 8.62 0.89 10.19
C LEU A 20 8.67 2.32 9.61
N LYS A 21 9.67 3.12 9.99
CA LYS A 21 9.86 4.45 9.37
C LYS A 21 10.12 4.35 7.86
N ILE A 22 10.89 3.35 7.41
CA ILE A 22 11.12 3.14 5.97
C ILE A 22 9.80 2.83 5.24
N LEU A 23 8.92 2.01 5.83
CA LEU A 23 7.58 1.77 5.25
C LEU A 23 6.73 3.04 5.19
N ILE A 24 6.81 3.88 6.22
CA ILE A 24 6.10 5.18 6.22
C ILE A 24 6.65 6.08 5.11
N TYR A 25 7.97 6.14 4.93
CA TYR A 25 8.57 6.88 3.81
C TYR A 25 8.16 6.33 2.45
N TRP A 26 8.03 5.00 2.32
CA TRP A 26 7.50 4.38 1.11
C TRP A 26 6.05 4.81 0.83
N ALA A 27 5.19 4.86 1.84
CA ALA A 27 3.83 5.37 1.69
C ALA A 27 3.79 6.85 1.31
N ILE A 28 4.63 7.69 1.93
CA ILE A 28 4.75 9.11 1.58
C ILE A 28 5.22 9.29 0.14
N LEU A 29 6.25 8.55 -0.28
CA LEU A 29 6.75 8.58 -1.65
C LEU A 29 5.67 8.15 -2.64
N SER A 30 4.90 7.11 -2.32
CA SER A 30 3.78 6.65 -3.15
C SER A 30 2.70 7.72 -3.27
N PHE A 31 2.37 8.40 -2.18
CA PHE A 31 1.42 9.51 -2.19
C PHE A 31 1.90 10.68 -3.05
N LEU A 32 3.18 11.04 -2.94
CA LEU A 32 3.80 12.04 -3.80
C LEU A 32 3.79 11.60 -5.28
N GLY A 33 3.97 10.30 -5.55
CA GLY A 33 3.84 9.71 -6.89
C GLY A 33 2.47 9.93 -7.51
N ILE A 34 1.39 9.72 -6.73
CA ILE A 34 0.01 10.00 -7.18
C ILE A 34 -0.14 11.48 -7.53
N ILE A 35 0.31 12.38 -6.65
CA ILE A 35 0.22 13.84 -6.89
C ILE A 35 1.01 14.23 -8.13
N LEU A 36 2.24 13.72 -8.28
CA LEU A 36 3.08 14.01 -9.43
C LEU A 36 2.38 13.63 -10.74
N ILE A 37 1.84 12.41 -10.81
CA ILE A 37 1.17 11.92 -12.02
C ILE A 37 -0.08 12.74 -12.30
N LYS A 38 -0.98 12.89 -11.32
CA LYS A 38 -2.28 13.55 -11.53
C LYS A 38 -2.14 15.05 -11.81
N SER A 39 -1.21 15.73 -11.15
CA SER A 39 -1.11 17.19 -11.21
C SER A 39 -0.12 17.70 -12.24
N TYR A 40 0.89 16.93 -12.62
CA TYR A 40 1.97 17.42 -13.49
C TYR A 40 2.17 16.62 -14.77
N ILE A 41 1.88 15.32 -14.77
CA ILE A 41 2.12 14.46 -15.94
C ILE A 41 0.85 14.38 -16.81
N ARG A 42 -0.26 13.93 -16.22
CA ARG A 42 -1.55 13.75 -16.92
C ARG A 42 -2.13 15.02 -17.59
N PRO A 43 -1.93 16.24 -17.07
CA PRO A 43 -2.43 17.46 -17.73
C PRO A 43 -1.63 17.86 -18.98
N GLN A 44 -0.49 17.23 -19.26
CA GLN A 44 0.30 17.54 -20.45
C GLN A 44 -0.32 16.89 -21.70
N PRO A 45 -0.22 17.54 -22.88
CA PRO A 45 -0.91 17.07 -24.08
C PRO A 45 -0.47 15.66 -24.52
N PRO A 46 -1.37 14.89 -25.15
CA PRO A 46 -1.21 13.46 -25.43
C PRO A 46 -0.27 13.24 -26.61
N HIS A 47 1.04 13.33 -26.39
CA HIS A 47 2.08 12.99 -27.38
C HIS A 47 3.12 12.03 -26.81
N LEU A 48 2.74 11.24 -25.81
CA LEU A 48 3.58 10.16 -25.31
C LEU A 48 3.08 8.84 -25.91
N SER A 49 3.96 7.84 -26.01
CA SER A 49 3.62 6.55 -26.61
C SER A 49 2.45 5.87 -25.88
N GLU A 50 1.74 4.96 -26.54
CA GLU A 50 0.61 4.20 -25.95
C GLU A 50 0.95 3.58 -24.57
N THR A 51 2.20 3.14 -24.38
CA THR A 51 2.68 2.61 -23.10
C THR A 51 2.69 3.67 -21.99
N LEU A 52 3.07 4.90 -22.30
CA LEU A 52 3.13 5.98 -21.32
C LEU A 52 1.74 6.48 -20.94
N ASP A 53 0.79 6.47 -21.87
CA ASP A 53 -0.60 6.81 -21.57
C ASP A 53 -1.21 5.75 -20.64
N PHE A 54 -1.03 4.46 -20.95
CA PHE A 54 -1.44 3.37 -20.07
C PHE A 54 -0.85 3.48 -18.66
N LEU A 55 0.45 3.80 -18.56
CA LEU A 55 1.11 3.95 -17.26
C LEU A 55 0.59 5.17 -16.50
N GLN A 56 0.32 6.29 -17.16
CA GLN A 56 -0.22 7.48 -16.52
C GLN A 56 -1.62 7.27 -15.95
N GLU A 57 -2.43 6.46 -16.62
CA GLU A 57 -3.79 6.15 -16.18
C GLU A 57 -3.77 5.19 -14.98
N THR A 58 -2.90 4.18 -15.00
CA THR A 58 -2.97 3.04 -14.08
C THR A 58 -1.94 3.06 -12.93
N LEU A 59 -0.80 3.76 -13.05
CA LEU A 59 0.18 3.91 -11.94
C LEU A 59 -0.42 4.52 -10.67
N PRO A 60 -1.35 5.49 -10.73
CA PRO A 60 -1.97 6.02 -9.52
C PRO A 60 -2.57 4.91 -8.63
N ASN A 61 -3.13 3.85 -9.21
CA ASN A 61 -3.70 2.72 -8.47
C ASN A 61 -2.63 1.77 -7.93
N PHE A 62 -1.49 1.62 -8.61
CA PHE A 62 -0.32 0.96 -8.03
C PHE A 62 0.13 1.67 -6.73
N PHE A 63 0.26 2.99 -6.77
CA PHE A 63 0.66 3.76 -5.60
C PHE A 63 -0.42 3.76 -4.51
N ALA A 64 -1.70 3.86 -4.88
CA ALA A 64 -2.80 3.77 -3.93
C ALA A 64 -2.78 2.42 -3.20
N GLY A 65 -2.62 1.32 -3.94
CA GLY A 65 -2.47 -0.02 -3.38
C GLY A 65 -1.34 -0.08 -2.36
N ALA A 66 -0.16 0.42 -2.71
CA ALA A 66 0.99 0.49 -1.80
C ALA A 66 0.71 1.29 -0.52
N ILE A 67 0.05 2.45 -0.62
CA ILE A 67 -0.32 3.30 0.53
C ILE A 67 -1.28 2.57 1.46
N PHE A 68 -2.40 2.08 0.93
CA PHE A 68 -3.42 1.41 1.73
C PHE A 68 -2.91 0.10 2.32
N TYR A 69 -2.00 -0.58 1.64
CA TYR A 69 -1.29 -1.73 2.19
C TYR A 69 -0.49 -1.36 3.43
N VAL A 70 0.36 -0.33 3.36
CA VAL A 70 1.18 0.11 4.49
C VAL A 70 0.28 0.54 5.67
N LEU A 71 -0.79 1.29 5.39
CA LEU A 71 -1.75 1.71 6.42
C LEU A 71 -2.41 0.50 7.08
N GLY A 72 -2.94 -0.45 6.30
CA GLY A 72 -3.54 -1.68 6.82
C GLY A 72 -2.55 -2.52 7.63
N PHE A 73 -1.30 -2.62 7.18
CA PHE A 73 -0.24 -3.36 7.87
C PHE A 73 0.11 -2.75 9.22
N ILE A 74 0.28 -1.43 9.28
CA ILE A 74 0.58 -0.69 10.51
C ILE A 74 -0.64 -0.72 11.45
N TYR A 75 -1.85 -0.51 10.91
CA TYR A 75 -3.09 -0.55 11.66
C TYR A 75 -3.29 -1.91 12.36
N PHE A 76 -3.15 -3.01 11.61
CA PHE A 76 -3.25 -4.36 12.17
C PHE A 76 -2.24 -4.59 13.29
N LYS A 77 -0.99 -4.17 13.10
CA LYS A 77 0.06 -4.26 14.13
C LYS A 77 -0.29 -3.45 15.39
N GLY A 78 -0.89 -2.27 15.23
CA GLY A 78 -1.30 -1.39 16.32
C GLY A 78 -2.45 -1.95 17.13
N LEU A 79 -3.45 -2.55 16.46
CA LEU A 79 -4.67 -3.07 17.07
C LEU A 79 -4.47 -4.46 17.68
N PHE A 80 -3.76 -5.35 16.99
CA PHE A 80 -3.51 -6.73 17.42
C PHE A 80 -2.07 -6.92 17.92
N ARG A 81 -1.69 -6.19 18.98
CA ARG A 81 -0.31 -6.22 19.51
C ARG A 81 0.17 -7.59 19.98
N SER A 82 -0.74 -8.44 20.46
CA SER A 82 -0.44 -9.81 20.91
C SER A 82 -0.32 -10.81 19.75
N GLU A 83 -0.76 -10.46 18.55
CA GLU A 83 -0.71 -11.32 17.38
C GLU A 83 0.63 -11.15 16.64
N ASN A 84 1.40 -12.23 16.59
CA ASN A 84 2.71 -12.27 15.94
C ASN A 84 2.65 -12.94 14.55
N SER A 85 1.48 -13.34 14.06
CA SER A 85 1.36 -13.95 12.74
C SER A 85 1.57 -12.93 11.62
N LEU A 86 2.76 -12.96 11.02
CA LEU A 86 3.13 -12.16 9.85
C LEU A 86 2.21 -12.43 8.65
N ILE A 87 1.81 -13.69 8.45
CA ILE A 87 0.90 -14.09 7.36
C ILE A 87 -0.45 -13.39 7.51
N ARG A 88 -1.04 -13.41 8.71
CA ARG A 88 -2.34 -12.74 8.97
C ARG A 88 -2.25 -11.24 8.73
N ARG A 89 -1.14 -10.61 9.13
CA ARG A 89 -0.90 -9.18 8.91
C ARG A 89 -0.81 -8.85 7.43
N HIS A 90 -0.07 -9.64 6.65
CA HIS A 90 0.02 -9.45 5.20
C HIS A 90 -1.32 -9.68 4.50
N LEU A 91 -2.04 -10.73 4.88
CA LEU A 91 -3.35 -11.05 4.33
C LEU A 91 -4.35 -9.93 4.61
N PHE A 92 -4.41 -9.44 5.85
CA PHE A 92 -5.27 -8.31 6.21
C PHE A 92 -4.92 -7.07 5.41
N ALA A 93 -3.65 -6.68 5.36
CA ALA A 93 -3.20 -5.50 4.62
C ALA A 93 -3.51 -5.60 3.12
N PHE A 94 -3.31 -6.79 2.53
CA PHE A 94 -3.62 -7.07 1.13
C PHE A 94 -5.12 -6.92 0.86
N LEU A 95 -5.97 -7.60 1.65
CA LEU A 95 -7.41 -7.58 1.46
C LEU A 95 -7.99 -6.19 1.74
N PHE A 96 -7.51 -5.50 2.77
CA PHE A 96 -7.93 -4.13 3.09
C PHE A 96 -7.66 -3.18 1.91
N SER A 97 -6.46 -3.24 1.34
CA SER A 97 -6.08 -2.43 0.18
C SER A 97 -6.84 -2.84 -1.08
N PHE A 98 -6.74 -4.12 -1.46
CA PHE A 98 -7.28 -4.64 -2.71
C PHE A 98 -8.81 -4.54 -2.77
N LEU A 99 -9.51 -5.05 -1.75
CA LEU A 99 -10.98 -4.99 -1.72
C LEU A 99 -11.48 -3.56 -1.53
N GLY A 100 -10.76 -2.73 -0.76
CA GLY A 100 -11.12 -1.32 -0.58
C GLY A 100 -11.09 -0.54 -1.90
N LEU A 101 -10.02 -0.70 -2.68
CA LEU A 101 -9.89 -0.05 -3.99
C LEU A 101 -10.78 -0.69 -5.05
N THR A 102 -10.93 -2.01 -5.05
CA THR A 102 -11.90 -2.68 -5.93
C THR A 102 -13.32 -2.17 -5.65
N LEU A 103 -13.72 -2.07 -4.38
CA LEU A 103 -15.02 -1.54 -4.00
C LEU A 103 -15.17 -0.08 -4.43
N TRP A 104 -14.10 0.70 -4.35
CA TRP A 104 -14.09 2.08 -4.84
C TRP A 104 -14.42 2.17 -6.33
N GLU A 105 -13.83 1.32 -7.17
CA GLU A 105 -14.16 1.22 -8.61
C GLU A 105 -15.65 0.92 -8.83
N TYR A 106 -16.20 -0.03 -8.06
CA TYR A 106 -17.64 -0.34 -8.14
C TYR A 106 -18.51 0.84 -7.70
N ILE A 107 -18.12 1.55 -6.63
CA ILE A 107 -18.83 2.77 -6.20
C ILE A 107 -18.80 3.81 -7.31
N GLN A 108 -17.66 3.98 -8.00
CA GLN A 108 -17.56 4.94 -9.09
C GLN A 108 -18.44 4.60 -10.29
N PHE A 109 -18.51 3.31 -10.61
CA PHE A 109 -19.42 2.81 -11.63
C PHE A 109 -20.88 3.12 -11.29
N PHE A 110 -21.33 2.83 -10.06
CA PHE A 110 -22.74 3.03 -9.69
C PHE A 110 -23.12 4.50 -9.45
N LEU A 111 -22.21 5.36 -9.00
CA LEU A 111 -22.52 6.75 -8.64
C LEU A 111 -22.25 7.76 -9.76
N TRP A 112 -21.29 7.48 -10.64
CA TRP A 112 -20.80 8.44 -11.64
C TRP A 112 -20.70 7.84 -13.05
N ASP A 113 -21.23 6.63 -13.28
CA ASP A 113 -21.21 5.93 -14.57
C ASP A 113 -19.81 5.79 -15.19
N TYR A 114 -18.75 5.78 -14.35
CA TYR A 114 -17.40 5.50 -14.82
C TYR A 114 -17.24 3.99 -15.09
N PRO A 115 -16.70 3.59 -16.25
CA PRO A 115 -16.48 2.19 -16.54
C PRO A 115 -15.50 1.59 -15.53
N ILE A 116 -15.75 0.34 -15.11
CA ILE A 116 -14.85 -0.39 -14.22
C ILE A 116 -13.54 -0.66 -14.98
N ASP A 117 -12.43 -0.13 -14.49
CA ASP A 117 -11.12 -0.41 -15.05
C ASP A 117 -10.48 -1.63 -14.37
N TYR A 118 -10.35 -2.73 -15.13
CA TYR A 118 -9.71 -3.94 -14.64
C TYR A 118 -8.19 -3.77 -14.46
N PHE A 119 -7.54 -2.89 -15.22
CA PHE A 119 -6.12 -2.62 -15.06
C PHE A 119 -5.81 -1.87 -13.77
N ASP A 120 -6.74 -1.07 -13.27
CA ASP A 120 -6.61 -0.40 -11.98
C ASP A 120 -6.61 -1.41 -10.81
N ASN A 121 -7.46 -2.43 -10.90
CA ASN A 121 -7.45 -3.55 -9.95
C ASN A 121 -6.15 -4.35 -10.04
N ILE A 122 -5.66 -4.63 -11.25
CA ILE A 122 -4.37 -5.33 -11.45
C ILE A 122 -3.23 -4.50 -10.86
N MET A 123 -3.17 -3.20 -11.15
CA MET A 123 -2.10 -2.31 -10.66
C MET A 123 -2.14 -2.17 -9.15
N THR A 124 -3.33 -2.14 -8.55
CA THR A 124 -3.50 -2.24 -7.10
C THR A 124 -2.86 -3.52 -6.54
N ALA A 125 -3.14 -4.68 -7.14
CA ALA A 125 -2.54 -5.94 -6.72
C ALA A 125 -1.02 -5.93 -6.86
N VAL A 126 -0.49 -5.36 -7.95
CA VAL A 126 0.96 -5.21 -8.18
C VAL A 126 1.59 -4.31 -7.12
N GLY A 127 0.95 -3.19 -6.76
CA GLY A 127 1.39 -2.30 -5.67
C GLY A 127 1.44 -2.98 -4.32
N ASN A 128 0.45 -3.82 -4.02
CA ASN A 128 0.42 -4.64 -2.82
C ASN A 128 1.57 -5.66 -2.79
N ILE A 129 1.77 -6.40 -3.89
CA ILE A 129 2.84 -7.40 -4.02
C ILE A 129 4.22 -6.74 -3.88
N PHE A 130 4.42 -5.58 -4.51
CA PHE A 130 5.66 -4.83 -4.38
C PHE A 130 5.92 -4.39 -2.94
N THR A 131 4.88 -3.96 -2.23
CA THR A 131 4.98 -3.59 -0.81
C THR A 131 5.30 -4.80 0.06
N ILE A 132 4.73 -5.98 -0.22
CA ILE A 132 5.12 -7.24 0.44
C ILE A 132 6.61 -7.52 0.26
N PHE A 133 7.12 -7.35 -0.95
CA PHE A 133 8.54 -7.54 -1.26
C PHE A 133 9.43 -6.58 -0.46
N ILE A 134 9.06 -5.29 -0.36
CA ILE A 134 9.77 -4.32 0.50
C ILE A 134 9.79 -4.78 1.96
N ILE A 135 8.64 -5.19 2.51
CA ILE A 135 8.53 -5.63 3.91
C ILE A 135 9.43 -6.85 4.16
N PHE A 136 9.46 -7.79 3.20
CA PHE A 136 10.33 -8.96 3.26
C PHE A 136 11.81 -8.58 3.27
N LEU A 137 12.23 -7.66 2.39
CA LEU A 137 13.61 -7.12 2.38
C LEU A 137 13.98 -6.44 3.70
N LEU A 138 13.06 -5.69 4.29
CA LEU A 138 13.25 -5.06 5.60
C LEU A 138 13.30 -6.07 6.75
N ARG A 139 12.92 -7.33 6.52
CA ARG A 139 12.83 -8.40 7.54
C ARG A 139 12.01 -7.92 8.75
N LEU A 140 10.88 -7.26 8.48
CA LEU A 140 9.92 -6.92 9.51
C LEU A 140 9.18 -8.20 9.92
N LYS A 141 8.98 -8.37 11.23
CA LYS A 141 8.27 -9.51 11.82
C LYS A 141 6.98 -9.04 12.50
#